data_AF-A1BF88-F1
#
_entry.id   AF-A1BF88-F1
#
_cell.length_a   1.000
_cell.length_b   1.000
_cell.length_c   1.000
_cell.angle_alpha   90.00
_cell.angle_beta   90.00
_cell.angle_gamma   90.00
#
_symmetry.space_group_name_H-M   'P 1'
#
loop_
_entity.id
_entity.type
_entity.pdbx_description
1 polymer ?
#
loop_
_entity_poly.entity_id
_entity_poly.type
_entity_poly.pdbx_seq_one_letter_code
_entity_poly.pdbx_strand_id
1 'polypeptide(L)'
;MLEPVIDYLQHADPFSVYVFLFLIAFLENVIPPIPGDIAVAFIGYMIHSSKLSFTATVLWASLGSTSGFMLLYMLSRRLGLKLYAVGESTAQHRLSQSVHRFFPPSDMETLRRKFSTHGYLAVLFNRFLLGSRAVISVMTGLMHLNPFLVLLASLASATLWNILLLYGGLLLGRNWQEIGRYAIMYSFPVTAIFVVLLFFSVRKFMKERKQGDH
;
A
#
# COMPACT_ATOMS: atom_id res chain seq x y z
N MET A 1 -14.26 9.15 23.79
CA MET A 1 -14.73 8.10 22.84
C MET A 1 -13.66 7.06 22.48
N LEU A 2 -12.38 7.21 22.84
CA LEU A 2 -11.35 6.17 22.63
C LEU A 2 -11.18 5.21 23.84
N GLU A 3 -11.77 5.53 24.98
CA GLU A 3 -11.64 4.75 26.23
C GLU A 3 -12.05 3.27 26.11
N PRO A 4 -13.13 2.89 25.39
CA PRO A 4 -13.49 1.47 25.23
C PRO A 4 -12.46 0.69 24.39
N VAL A 5 -11.84 1.35 23.41
CA VAL A 5 -10.82 0.74 22.55
C VAL A 5 -9.51 0.55 23.33
N ILE A 6 -9.16 1.52 24.18
CA ILE A 6 -7.98 1.46 25.05
C ILE A 6 -8.15 0.33 26.08
N ASP A 7 -9.32 0.21 26.71
CA ASP A 7 -9.60 -0.84 27.70
C ASP A 7 -9.61 -2.25 27.07
N TYR A 8 -10.20 -2.39 25.88
CA TYR A 8 -10.15 -3.64 25.11
C TYR A 8 -8.73 -4.03 24.73
N LEU A 9 -7.91 -3.08 24.24
CA LEU A 9 -6.51 -3.35 23.85
C LEU A 9 -5.59 -3.65 25.04
N GLN A 10 -5.89 -3.12 26.23
CA GLN A 10 -5.15 -3.42 27.46
C GLN A 10 -5.39 -4.84 27.98
N HIS A 11 -6.58 -5.41 27.72
CA HIS A 11 -6.96 -6.77 28.09
C HIS A 11 -6.82 -7.79 26.95
N ALA A 12 -6.64 -7.33 25.72
CA ALA A 12 -6.47 -8.19 24.56
C ALA A 12 -5.15 -8.97 24.63
N ASP A 13 -5.21 -10.22 24.17
CA ASP A 13 -4.02 -11.04 23.98
C ASP A 13 -3.05 -10.36 22.99
N PRO A 14 -1.76 -10.14 23.33
CA PRO A 14 -0.78 -9.48 22.46
C PRO A 14 -0.74 -10.04 21.04
N PHE A 15 -1.00 -11.33 20.87
CA PHE A 15 -1.06 -11.99 19.56
C PHE A 15 -2.15 -11.40 18.67
N SER A 16 -3.34 -11.13 19.22
CA SER A 16 -4.47 -10.56 18.47
C SER A 16 -4.14 -9.16 17.94
N VAL A 17 -3.39 -8.36 18.72
CA VAL A 17 -2.94 -7.03 18.31
C VAL A 17 -1.93 -7.13 17.17
N TYR A 18 -1.00 -8.09 17.24
CA TYR A 18 -0.03 -8.33 16.16
C TYR A 18 -0.69 -8.81 14.86
N VAL A 19 -1.68 -9.70 14.95
CA VAL A 19 -2.46 -10.14 13.79
C VAL A 19 -3.25 -8.98 13.20
N PHE A 20 -3.90 -8.16 14.04
CA PHE A 20 -4.59 -6.96 13.59
C PHE A 20 -3.65 -6.00 12.85
N LEU A 21 -2.47 -5.74 13.42
CA LEU A 21 -1.43 -4.91 12.80
C LEU A 21 -0.98 -5.44 11.45
N PHE A 22 -0.74 -6.74 11.36
CA PHE A 22 -0.38 -7.39 10.10
C PHE A 22 -1.48 -7.16 9.06
N LEU A 23 -2.74 -7.40 9.42
CA LEU A 23 -3.88 -7.30 8.51
C LEU A 23 -4.14 -5.86 8.06
N ILE A 24 -4.10 -4.89 8.98
CA ILE A 24 -4.34 -3.49 8.61
C ILE A 24 -3.22 -2.94 7.74
N ALA A 25 -1.97 -3.28 8.04
CA ALA A 25 -0.81 -2.88 7.24
C ALA A 25 -0.82 -3.56 5.86
N PHE A 26 -1.26 -4.82 5.79
CA PHE A 26 -1.49 -5.52 4.53
C PHE A 26 -2.57 -4.83 3.71
N LEU A 27 -3.74 -4.60 4.30
CA LEU A 27 -4.89 -4.02 3.63
C LEU A 27 -4.64 -2.60 3.16
N GLU A 28 -3.89 -1.77 3.91
CA GLU A 28 -3.48 -0.43 3.47
C GLU A 28 -2.69 -0.45 2.15
N ASN A 29 -1.86 -1.47 1.93
CA ASN A 29 -1.08 -1.58 0.69
C ASN A 29 -1.92 -2.13 -0.48
N VAL A 30 -2.95 -2.94 -0.21
CA VAL A 30 -3.83 -3.52 -1.23
C VAL A 30 -4.98 -2.57 -1.60
N ILE A 31 -5.53 -1.90 -0.60
CA ILE A 31 -6.66 -0.98 -0.68
C ILE A 31 -6.16 0.35 -0.08
N PRO A 32 -5.67 1.29 -0.94
CA PRO A 32 -5.11 2.58 -0.51
C PRO A 32 -5.99 3.46 0.40
N PRO A 33 -7.34 3.39 0.40
CA PRO A 33 -8.14 4.23 1.26
C PRO A 33 -8.01 3.94 2.77
N ILE A 34 -7.26 2.94 3.23
CA ILE A 34 -7.20 2.57 4.65
C ILE A 34 -6.00 3.28 5.32
N PRO A 35 -6.24 4.14 6.33
CA PRO A 35 -5.17 4.84 7.04
C PRO A 35 -4.50 3.92 8.08
N GLY A 36 -3.67 2.98 7.61
CA GLY A 36 -2.95 2.03 8.48
C GLY A 36 -1.84 2.68 9.31
N ASP A 37 -1.20 3.73 8.78
CA ASP A 37 -0.14 4.48 9.47
C ASP A 37 -0.57 5.04 10.84
N ILE A 38 -1.84 5.49 10.95
CA ILE A 38 -2.40 6.02 12.21
C ILE A 38 -2.52 4.91 13.26
N ALA A 39 -2.94 3.72 12.87
CA ALA A 39 -3.07 2.58 13.77
C ALA A 39 -1.69 2.13 14.31
N VAL A 40 -0.65 2.14 13.47
CA VAL A 40 0.72 1.82 13.88
C VAL A 40 1.24 2.86 14.89
N ALA A 41 1.04 4.15 14.62
CA ALA A 41 1.43 5.22 15.53
C ALA A 41 0.66 5.15 16.87
N PHE A 42 -0.64 4.78 16.83
CA PHE A 42 -1.45 4.60 18.03
C PHE A 42 -0.93 3.47 18.92
N ILE A 43 -0.56 2.36 18.30
CA ILE A 43 0.02 1.24 19.03
C ILE A 43 1.39 1.61 19.60
N GLY A 44 2.16 2.45 18.91
CA GLY A 44 3.37 3.07 19.45
C GLY A 44 3.12 3.85 20.73
N TYR A 45 2.06 4.66 20.78
CA TYR A 45 1.65 5.33 22.02
C TYR A 45 1.29 4.33 23.14
N MET A 46 0.58 3.25 22.80
CA MET A 46 0.11 2.27 23.78
C MET A 46 1.16 1.27 24.24
N ILE A 47 2.34 1.17 23.60
CA ILE A 47 3.37 0.17 23.92
C ILE A 47 3.83 0.23 25.38
N HIS A 48 3.95 1.42 25.98
CA HIS A 48 4.37 1.55 27.38
C HIS A 48 3.30 1.09 28.38
N SER A 49 2.03 1.16 28.01
CA SER A 49 0.90 0.82 28.88
C SER A 49 0.30 -0.56 28.59
N SER A 50 0.88 -1.31 27.64
CA SER A 50 0.40 -2.60 27.17
C SER A 50 1.52 -3.65 27.25
N LYS A 51 1.18 -4.94 27.19
CA LYS A 51 2.17 -6.04 27.16
C LYS A 51 2.83 -6.24 25.78
N LEU A 52 2.84 -5.20 24.93
CA LEU A 52 3.29 -5.27 23.54
C LEU A 52 4.78 -5.04 23.45
N SER A 53 5.47 -5.86 22.64
CA SER A 53 6.89 -5.68 22.35
C SER A 53 7.06 -4.75 21.16
N PHE A 54 7.89 -3.71 21.32
CA PHE A 54 8.23 -2.80 20.22
C PHE A 54 8.77 -3.55 19.00
N THR A 55 9.72 -4.45 19.22
CA THR A 55 10.33 -5.24 18.14
C THR A 55 9.30 -6.12 17.43
N ALA A 56 8.45 -6.82 18.18
CA ALA A 56 7.41 -7.65 17.58
C ALA A 56 6.41 -6.81 16.76
N THR A 57 6.05 -5.63 17.28
CA THR A 57 5.13 -4.70 16.63
C THR A 57 5.67 -4.21 15.29
N VAL A 58 6.95 -3.79 15.26
CA VAL A 58 7.64 -3.42 14.02
C VAL A 58 7.65 -4.59 13.04
N LEU A 59 8.02 -5.80 13.49
CA LEU A 59 8.11 -6.97 12.63
C LEU A 59 6.76 -7.32 11.99
N TRP A 60 5.68 -7.42 12.77
CA TRP A 60 4.36 -7.77 12.24
C TRP A 60 3.79 -6.70 11.31
N ALA A 61 3.94 -5.42 11.65
CA ALA A 61 3.53 -4.33 10.78
C ALA A 61 4.32 -4.32 9.46
N SER A 62 5.63 -4.58 9.51
CA SER A 62 6.49 -4.64 8.32
C SER A 62 6.15 -5.82 7.43
N LEU A 63 5.95 -7.00 8.03
CA LEU A 63 5.57 -8.20 7.29
C LEU A 63 4.21 -8.05 6.60
N GLY A 64 3.22 -7.47 7.29
CA GLY A 64 1.90 -7.19 6.69
C GLY A 64 2.03 -6.23 5.51
N SER A 65 2.78 -5.15 5.71
CA SER A 65 3.01 -4.13 4.69
C SER A 65 3.69 -4.68 3.44
N THR A 66 4.80 -5.40 3.62
CA THR A 66 5.57 -6.00 2.52
C THR A 66 4.74 -7.06 1.80
N SER A 67 3.95 -7.86 2.53
CA SER A 67 3.07 -8.86 1.93
C SER A 67 2.01 -8.23 1.03
N GLY A 68 1.37 -7.14 1.49
CA GLY A 68 0.38 -6.40 0.69
C GLY A 68 1.01 -5.78 -0.56
N PHE A 69 2.19 -5.17 -0.42
CA PHE A 69 2.94 -4.61 -1.54
C PHE A 69 3.33 -5.69 -2.56
N MET A 70 3.84 -6.83 -2.10
CA MET A 70 4.25 -7.95 -2.95
C MET A 70 3.06 -8.57 -3.69
N LEU A 71 1.89 -8.65 -3.06
CA LEU A 71 0.67 -9.13 -3.72
C LEU A 71 0.31 -8.23 -4.91
N LEU A 72 0.28 -6.91 -4.72
CA LEU A 72 -0.04 -5.97 -5.79
C LEU A 72 1.03 -5.95 -6.88
N TYR A 73 2.31 -6.05 -6.50
CA TYR A 73 3.44 -6.23 -7.42
C TYR A 73 3.31 -7.52 -8.26
N MET A 74 2.91 -8.64 -7.66
CA MET A 74 2.74 -9.91 -8.38
C MET A 74 1.55 -9.84 -9.34
N LEU A 75 0.45 -9.20 -8.93
CA LEU A 75 -0.71 -8.96 -9.79
C LEU A 75 -0.33 -8.07 -10.99
N SER A 76 0.35 -6.96 -10.74
CA SER A 76 0.79 -6.04 -11.79
C SER A 76 1.85 -6.66 -12.71
N ARG A 77 2.75 -7.50 -12.18
CA ARG A 77 3.70 -8.26 -13.00
C ARG A 77 3.03 -9.27 -13.90
N ARG A 78 2.03 -10.02 -13.40
CA ARG A 78 1.24 -10.95 -14.24
C ARG A 78 0.44 -10.20 -15.32
N LEU A 79 -0.10 -9.02 -14.98
CA LEU A 79 -0.76 -8.15 -15.96
C LEU A 79 0.24 -7.63 -17.01
N GLY A 80 1.44 -7.22 -16.58
CA GLY A 80 2.55 -6.84 -17.47
C GLY A 80 2.93 -7.97 -18.43
N LEU A 81 3.09 -9.20 -17.94
CA LEU A 81 3.37 -10.36 -18.79
C LEU A 81 2.28 -10.59 -19.86
N LYS A 82 1.00 -10.43 -19.50
CA LYS A 82 -0.12 -10.50 -20.46
C LYS A 82 -0.14 -9.35 -21.46
N LEU A 83 0.51 -8.23 -21.17
CA LEU A 83 0.64 -7.08 -22.05
C LEU A 83 1.83 -7.20 -23.01
N TYR A 84 2.94 -7.74 -22.53
CA TYR A 84 4.15 -7.98 -23.32
C TYR A 84 4.13 -9.27 -24.12
N ALA A 85 3.23 -10.23 -23.80
CA ALA A 85 2.96 -11.40 -24.63
C ALA A 85 2.15 -11.01 -25.89
N VAL A 86 2.72 -10.15 -26.73
CA VAL A 86 2.28 -9.98 -28.12
C VAL A 86 2.87 -11.15 -28.90
N GLY A 87 2.19 -12.29 -28.85
CA GLY A 87 2.58 -13.50 -29.57
C GLY A 87 1.64 -14.66 -29.29
N GLU A 88 0.86 -15.02 -30.32
CA GLU A 88 0.26 -16.36 -30.55
C GLU A 88 -1.14 -16.73 -30.03
N SER A 89 -2.01 -15.83 -29.55
CA SER A 89 -3.43 -16.25 -29.48
C SER A 89 -4.46 -15.15 -29.64
N THR A 90 -5.29 -15.33 -30.68
CA THR A 90 -6.39 -14.52 -31.20
C THR A 90 -7.41 -14.03 -30.14
N ALA A 91 -7.43 -14.61 -28.93
CA ALA A 91 -8.29 -14.17 -27.83
C ALA A 91 -7.75 -12.94 -27.04
N GLN A 92 -6.47 -12.57 -27.20
CA GLN A 92 -5.78 -11.57 -26.37
C GLN A 92 -5.80 -10.14 -26.93
N HIS A 93 -6.34 -9.93 -28.14
CA HIS A 93 -6.27 -8.65 -28.86
C HIS A 93 -7.00 -7.48 -28.16
N ARG A 94 -8.11 -7.74 -27.44
CA ARG A 94 -8.93 -6.69 -26.82
C ARG A 94 -8.36 -6.12 -25.51
N LEU A 95 -7.58 -6.90 -24.77
CA LEU A 95 -6.91 -6.46 -23.53
C LEU A 95 -5.58 -5.75 -23.84
N SER A 96 -4.85 -6.26 -24.84
CA SER A 96 -3.62 -5.64 -25.36
C SER A 96 -3.90 -4.23 -25.92
N GLN A 97 -4.95 -4.05 -26.73
CA GLN A 97 -5.27 -2.73 -27.31
C GLN A 97 -5.67 -1.67 -26.27
N SER A 98 -6.46 -2.03 -25.25
CA SER A 98 -6.87 -1.05 -24.23
C SER A 98 -5.69 -0.52 -23.43
N VAL A 99 -4.71 -1.36 -23.09
CA VAL A 99 -3.57 -0.91 -22.30
C VAL A 99 -2.47 -0.29 -23.17
N HIS A 100 -2.27 -0.74 -24.41
CA HIS A 100 -1.41 -0.05 -25.38
C HIS A 100 -1.86 1.40 -25.64
N ARG A 101 -3.17 1.69 -25.48
CA ARG A 101 -3.73 3.05 -25.60
C ARG A 101 -3.47 3.93 -24.38
N PHE A 102 -3.28 3.34 -23.19
CA PHE A 102 -2.96 4.08 -21.96
C PHE A 102 -1.45 4.16 -21.67
N PHE A 103 -0.66 3.19 -22.12
CA PHE A 103 0.79 3.16 -22.01
C PHE A 103 1.38 2.68 -23.35
N PRO A 104 1.77 3.62 -24.23
CA PRO A 104 2.44 3.27 -25.48
C PRO A 104 3.71 2.46 -25.19
N PRO A 105 4.01 1.41 -25.98
CA PRO A 105 5.23 0.61 -25.78
C PRO A 105 6.52 1.44 -25.82
N SER A 106 6.54 2.57 -26.55
CA SER A 106 7.63 3.54 -26.60
C SER A 106 7.87 4.28 -25.27
N ASP A 107 6.79 4.62 -24.56
CA ASP A 107 6.87 5.30 -23.25
C ASP A 107 7.25 4.30 -22.16
N MET A 108 6.78 3.06 -22.26
CA MET A 108 7.15 1.98 -21.35
C MET A 108 8.64 1.62 -21.45
N GLU A 109 9.24 1.57 -22.64
CA GLU A 109 10.69 1.33 -22.77
C GLU A 109 11.53 2.48 -22.21
N THR A 110 11.08 3.72 -22.41
CA THR A 110 11.74 4.91 -21.85
C THR A 110 11.65 4.94 -20.33
N LEU A 111 10.47 4.63 -19.78
CA LEU A 111 10.26 4.41 -18.35
C LEU A 111 11.11 3.24 -17.85
N ARG A 112 11.27 2.17 -18.62
CA ARG A 112 12.09 0.99 -18.26
C ARG A 112 13.56 1.33 -18.13
N ARG A 113 14.09 2.12 -19.07
CA ARG A 113 15.46 2.64 -18.98
C ARG A 113 15.65 3.58 -17.79
N LYS A 114 14.67 4.44 -17.47
CA LYS A 114 14.74 5.32 -16.28
C LYS A 114 14.57 4.54 -14.96
N PHE A 115 13.69 3.53 -14.93
CA PHE A 115 13.42 2.69 -13.76
C PHE A 115 14.45 1.59 -13.54
N SER A 116 15.22 1.15 -14.55
CA SER A 116 16.26 0.14 -14.32
C SER A 116 17.33 0.63 -13.34
N THR A 117 17.58 1.94 -13.31
CA THR A 117 18.62 2.56 -12.48
C THR A 117 18.06 3.04 -11.13
N HIS A 118 16.82 3.56 -11.09
CA HIS A 118 16.22 4.15 -9.87
C HIS A 118 15.02 3.39 -9.30
N GLY A 119 14.58 2.29 -9.92
CA GLY A 119 13.37 1.58 -9.52
C GLY A 119 13.44 0.98 -8.13
N TYR A 120 14.61 0.49 -7.71
CA TYR A 120 14.80 -0.03 -6.35
C TYR A 120 14.82 1.09 -5.30
N LEU A 121 15.38 2.26 -5.64
CA LEU A 121 15.30 3.46 -4.80
C LEU A 121 13.85 3.95 -4.67
N ALA A 122 13.08 3.92 -5.76
CA ALA A 122 11.66 4.26 -5.71
C ALA A 122 10.87 3.32 -4.80
N VAL A 123 11.19 2.02 -4.76
CA VAL A 123 10.59 1.08 -3.81
C VAL A 123 11.04 1.37 -2.38
N LEU A 124 12.32 1.70 -2.17
CA LEU A 124 12.86 2.02 -0.85
C LEU A 124 12.25 3.29 -0.26
N PHE A 125 12.04 4.32 -1.09
CA PHE A 125 11.45 5.60 -0.69
C PHE A 125 9.93 5.66 -0.87
N ASN A 126 9.31 4.58 -1.33
CA ASN A 126 7.87 4.52 -1.64
C ASN A 126 7.01 5.03 -0.48
N ARG A 127 7.36 4.65 0.75
CA ARG A 127 6.59 4.98 1.95
C ARG A 127 6.69 6.43 2.40
N PHE A 128 7.67 7.19 1.92
CA PHE A 128 7.82 8.62 2.22
C PHE A 128 7.00 9.49 1.26
N LEU A 129 6.45 8.91 0.19
CA LEU A 129 5.66 9.60 -0.81
C LEU A 129 4.17 9.30 -0.60
N LEU A 130 3.43 10.27 -0.07
CA LEU A 130 2.00 10.18 0.17
C LEU A 130 1.24 9.90 -1.15
N GLY A 131 0.41 8.85 -1.17
CA GLY A 131 -0.45 8.50 -2.30
C GLY A 131 0.21 7.77 -3.47
N SER A 132 1.54 7.64 -3.51
CA SER A 132 2.24 6.92 -4.60
C SER A 132 2.40 5.41 -4.34
N ARG A 133 2.04 4.93 -3.14
CA ARG A 133 2.24 3.54 -2.69
C ARG A 133 1.76 2.47 -3.67
N ALA A 134 0.50 2.57 -4.06
CA ALA A 134 -0.09 1.65 -5.02
C ALA A 134 0.52 1.81 -6.42
N VAL A 135 0.74 3.05 -6.86
CA VAL A 135 1.30 3.37 -8.18
C VAL A 135 2.70 2.78 -8.32
N ILE A 136 3.57 2.96 -7.34
CA ILE A 136 4.93 2.41 -7.36
C ILE A 136 4.88 0.88 -7.37
N SER A 137 4.06 0.23 -6.54
CA SER A 137 3.94 -1.25 -6.58
C SER A 137 3.49 -1.78 -7.95
N VAL A 138 2.55 -1.07 -8.60
CA VAL A 138 2.02 -1.44 -9.91
C VAL A 138 3.09 -1.23 -10.98
N MET A 139 3.75 -0.06 -10.98
CA MET A 139 4.85 0.24 -11.89
C MET A 139 5.98 -0.78 -11.74
N THR A 140 6.45 -1.05 -10.53
CA THR A 140 7.51 -2.02 -10.24
C THR A 140 7.20 -3.42 -10.82
N GLY A 141 5.94 -3.88 -10.74
CA GLY A 141 5.54 -5.16 -11.34
C GLY A 141 5.48 -5.11 -12.86
N LEU A 142 4.92 -4.03 -13.44
CA LEU A 142 4.92 -3.82 -14.90
C LEU A 142 6.34 -3.77 -15.48
N MET A 143 7.30 -3.19 -14.75
CA MET A 143 8.71 -3.10 -15.18
C MET A 143 9.50 -4.40 -15.00
N HIS A 144 8.88 -5.45 -14.42
CA HIS A 144 9.52 -6.75 -14.19
C HIS A 144 10.81 -6.68 -13.38
N LEU A 145 10.88 -5.81 -12.37
CA LEU A 145 12.01 -5.76 -11.45
C LEU A 145 12.17 -7.10 -10.71
N ASN A 146 13.40 -7.41 -10.26
CA ASN A 146 13.67 -8.67 -9.59
C ASN A 146 12.84 -8.77 -8.29
N PRO A 147 11.96 -9.78 -8.14
CA PRO A 147 11.06 -9.90 -6.99
C PRO A 147 11.81 -9.98 -5.65
N PHE A 148 13.00 -10.57 -5.63
CA PHE A 148 13.81 -10.67 -4.42
C PHE A 148 14.32 -9.30 -3.95
N LEU A 149 14.85 -8.49 -4.87
CA LEU A 149 15.32 -7.14 -4.56
C LEU A 149 14.15 -6.21 -4.19
N VAL A 150 13.00 -6.37 -4.84
CA VAL A 150 11.78 -5.63 -4.51
C VAL A 150 11.30 -5.97 -3.11
N LEU A 151 11.32 -7.26 -2.73
CA LEU A 151 10.95 -7.70 -1.38
C LEU A 151 11.89 -7.10 -0.33
N LEU A 152 13.21 -7.16 -0.55
CA LEU A 152 14.19 -6.58 0.39
C LEU A 152 14.04 -5.06 0.52
N ALA A 153 13.91 -4.34 -0.61
CA ALA A 153 13.72 -2.89 -0.60
C ALA A 153 12.40 -2.50 0.07
N SER A 154 11.32 -3.23 -0.20
CA SER A 154 10.01 -3.00 0.42
C SER A 154 10.05 -3.29 1.93
N LEU A 155 10.71 -4.37 2.35
CA LEU A 155 10.86 -4.72 3.77
C LEU A 155 11.70 -3.70 4.53
N ALA A 156 12.82 -3.25 3.94
CA ALA A 156 13.66 -2.21 4.53
C ALA A 156 12.89 -0.89 4.67
N SER A 157 12.19 -0.48 3.60
CA SER A 157 11.32 0.71 3.60
C SER A 157 10.23 0.60 4.67
N ALA A 158 9.53 -0.54 4.72
CA ALA A 158 8.45 -0.78 5.66
C ALA A 158 8.94 -0.74 7.10
N THR A 159 10.07 -1.38 7.38
CA THR A 159 10.67 -1.43 8.71
C THR A 159 11.11 -0.05 9.17
N LEU A 160 11.84 0.70 8.34
CA LEU A 160 12.27 2.05 8.69
C LEU A 160 11.07 2.97 8.97
N TRP A 161 10.05 2.94 8.12
CA TRP A 161 8.84 3.74 8.29
C TRP A 161 8.06 3.35 9.55
N ASN A 162 7.87 2.05 9.80
CA ASN A 162 7.16 1.58 10.99
C ASN A 162 7.91 1.95 12.26
N ILE A 163 9.25 1.86 12.29
CA ILE A 163 10.07 2.34 13.42
C ILE A 163 9.82 3.82 13.67
N LEU A 164 9.83 4.65 12.63
CA LEU A 164 9.58 6.10 12.76
C LEU A 164 8.18 6.37 13.32
N LEU A 165 7.14 5.70 12.83
CA LEU A 165 5.77 5.85 13.32
C LEU A 165 5.59 5.38 14.76
N LEU A 166 6.13 4.20 15.08
CA LEU A 166 6.07 3.63 16.43
C LEU A 166 6.82 4.50 17.43
N TYR A 167 8.02 4.95 17.07
CA TYR A 167 8.81 5.85 17.91
C TYR A 167 8.16 7.24 18.04
N GLY A 168 7.58 7.77 16.96
CA GLY A 168 6.77 8.99 17.01
C GLY A 168 5.58 8.85 17.96
N GLY A 169 4.85 7.73 17.88
CA GLY A 169 3.76 7.39 18.80
C GLY A 169 4.21 7.34 20.26
N LEU A 170 5.37 6.74 20.53
CA LEU A 170 5.98 6.69 21.86
C LEU A 170 6.29 8.09 22.42
N LEU A 171 6.87 8.98 21.60
CA LEU A 171 7.24 10.32 22.01
C LEU A 171 6.03 11.24 22.22
N LEU A 172 4.95 11.02 21.49
CA LEU A 172 3.76 11.86 21.52
C LEU A 172 3.01 11.79 22.86
N GLY A 173 3.12 10.68 23.60
CA GLY A 173 2.64 10.57 24.98
C GLY A 173 1.26 11.20 25.21
N ARG A 174 1.16 12.17 26.14
CA ARG A 174 -0.10 12.84 26.51
C ARG A 174 -0.73 13.68 25.38
N ASN A 175 0.00 14.05 24.34
CA ASN A 175 -0.51 14.85 23.22
C ASN A 175 -1.27 14.00 22.18
N TRP A 176 -1.30 12.67 22.35
CA TRP A 176 -1.98 11.75 21.43
C TRP A 176 -3.48 12.02 21.29
N GLN A 177 -4.17 12.47 22.36
CA GLN A 177 -5.61 12.70 22.34
C GLN A 177 -6.04 13.78 21.33
N GLU A 178 -5.24 14.85 21.20
CA GLU A 178 -5.49 15.91 20.22
C GLU A 178 -5.14 15.47 18.79
N ILE A 179 -4.01 14.78 18.62
CA ILE A 179 -3.53 14.34 17.29
C ILE A 179 -4.41 13.23 16.72
N GLY A 180 -4.86 12.27 17.54
CA GLY A 180 -5.77 11.22 17.11
C GLY A 180 -7.11 11.78 16.59
N ARG A 181 -7.60 12.88 17.18
CA ARG A 181 -8.82 13.55 16.71
C ARG A 181 -8.62 14.19 15.34
N TYR A 182 -7.50 14.88 15.13
CA TYR A 182 -7.16 15.45 13.81
C TYR A 182 -6.92 14.35 12.77
N ALA A 183 -6.21 13.29 13.12
CA ALA A 183 -5.88 12.20 12.22
C ALA A 183 -7.15 11.49 11.71
N ILE A 184 -8.11 11.17 12.59
CA ILE A 184 -9.39 10.57 12.19
C ILE A 184 -10.26 11.56 11.38
N MET A 185 -10.30 12.84 11.78
CA MET A 185 -11.08 13.89 11.12
C MET A 185 -10.62 14.16 9.68
N TYR A 186 -9.32 14.06 9.40
CA TYR A 186 -8.76 14.27 8.06
C TYR A 186 -8.65 12.98 7.23
N SER A 187 -8.49 11.80 7.85
CA SER A 187 -8.46 10.55 7.09
C SER A 187 -9.82 10.20 6.48
N PHE A 188 -10.93 10.41 7.19
CA PHE A 188 -12.25 10.03 6.69
C PHE A 188 -12.66 10.74 5.37
N PRO A 189 -12.51 12.08 5.23
CA PRO A 189 -12.79 12.77 3.97
C PRO A 189 -11.85 12.38 2.83
N VAL A 190 -10.55 12.23 3.11
CA VAL A 190 -9.56 11.87 2.09
C VAL A 190 -9.81 10.47 1.53
N THR A 191 -10.08 9.51 2.42
CA THR A 191 -10.51 8.15 2.08
C THR A 191 -11.79 8.16 1.25
N ALA A 192 -12.80 8.94 1.65
CA ALA A 192 -14.06 9.06 0.92
C ALA A 192 -13.86 9.63 -0.49
N ILE A 193 -13.07 10.70 -0.64
CA ILE A 193 -12.75 11.31 -1.93
C ILE A 193 -12.02 10.30 -2.84
N PHE A 194 -11.05 9.56 -2.30
CA PHE A 194 -10.33 8.55 -3.07
C PHE A 194 -11.24 7.42 -3.56
N VAL A 195 -12.14 6.91 -2.71
CA VAL A 195 -13.14 5.89 -3.08
C VAL A 195 -14.08 6.41 -4.17
N VAL A 196 -14.52 7.67 -4.06
CA VAL A 196 -15.36 8.32 -5.07
C VAL A 196 -14.63 8.44 -6.41
N LEU A 197 -13.36 8.87 -6.42
CA LEU A 197 -12.54 8.97 -7.63
C LEU A 197 -12.32 7.59 -8.29
N LEU A 198 -12.06 6.56 -7.48
CA LEU A 198 -11.95 5.18 -7.96
C LEU A 198 -13.27 4.70 -8.57
N PHE A 199 -14.39 4.92 -7.88
CA PHE A 199 -15.72 4.55 -8.37
C PHE A 199 -16.06 5.22 -9.69
N PHE A 200 -15.79 6.51 -9.84
CA PHE A 200 -15.98 7.23 -11.09
C PHE A 200 -15.05 6.73 -12.20
N SER A 201 -13.78 6.44 -11.90
CA SER A 201 -12.83 5.90 -12.87
C SER A 201 -13.27 4.52 -13.38
N VAL A 202 -13.70 3.63 -12.47
CA VAL A 202 -14.22 2.30 -12.82
C VAL A 202 -15.52 2.40 -13.60
N ARG A 203 -16.46 3.27 -13.20
CA ARG A 203 -17.72 3.48 -13.93
C ARG A 203 -17.49 4.04 -15.33
N LYS A 204 -16.60 5.03 -15.47
CA LYS A 204 -16.23 5.58 -16.77
C LYS A 204 -15.67 4.49 -17.67
N PHE A 205 -14.77 3.65 -17.13
CA PHE A 205 -14.21 2.50 -17.85
C PHE A 205 -15.25 1.45 -18.26
N MET A 206 -16.24 1.16 -17.40
CA MET A 206 -17.35 0.26 -17.73
C MET A 206 -18.32 0.84 -18.76
N LYS A 207 -18.53 2.16 -18.75
CA LYS A 207 -19.44 2.85 -19.68
C LYS A 207 -18.82 2.95 -21.08
N GLU A 208 -17.52 3.22 -21.16
CA GLU A 208 -16.76 3.21 -22.42
C GLU A 208 -16.71 1.81 -23.04
N ARG A 209 -16.71 0.73 -22.23
CA ARG A 209 -16.84 -0.64 -22.74
C ARG A 209 -18.21 -0.97 -23.34
N LYS A 210 -19.30 -0.34 -22.88
CA LYS A 210 -20.64 -0.58 -23.43
C LYS A 210 -20.93 0.17 -24.73
N GLN A 211 -20.16 1.21 -25.07
CA GLN A 211 -20.34 1.99 -26.29
C GLN A 211 -19.52 1.49 -27.49
N GLY A 212 -18.61 0.52 -27.30
CA GLY A 212 -17.79 -0.05 -28.37
C GLY A 212 -18.31 -1.36 -28.98
N ASP A 213 -19.50 -1.82 -28.60
CA ASP A 213 -20.16 -3.03 -29.12
C ASP A 213 -21.47 -2.70 -29.89
N HIS A 214 -21.63 -1.45 -30.36
CA HIS A 214 -22.72 -1.03 -31.25
C HIS A 214 -22.20 -0.61 -32.61
#